data_AF-A7DZS4-F1
#
_entry.id   AF-A7DZS4-F1
#
_cell.length_a   1.000
_cell.length_b   1.000
_cell.length_c   1.000
_cell.angle_alpha   90.00
_cell.angle_beta   90.00
_cell.angle_gamma   90.00
#
_symmetry.space_group_name_H-M   'P 1'
#
loop_
_entity.id
_entity.type
_entity.pdbx_description
1 polymer ?
#
loop_
_entity_poly.entity_id
_entity_poly.type
_entity_poly.pdbx_seq_one_letter_code
_entity_poly.pdbx_strand_id
1 'polypeptide(L)'
;MGIFRDSENNYNYMKNLRVNPLDINSSEPISLKDKELSFELLKNLNFIILDDFNFESLSNDSKDALDKWLKHGGIIFIGKGKNAYKNLKGPFENIKKITYVDKGSIIPINFELSDKNNMSKIDEIITQNINNENLYSLTANIDLKKEATKAEQLKGSANNMLKVNKNIIYFLMAVLIVYLVCLTTIVLLKKSSMYIWIGIIIIFSIVSSVVYFIEGAGNQKITMASLNEYFNKNCISKSLTNVYPSKKDVSLSSDSWQFMSQQGTGKYT
;
A
#
# COMPACT_ATOMS: atom_id res chain seq x y z
N MET A 1 6.60 -15.24 -8.01
CA MET A 1 5.74 -15.38 -9.22
C MET A 1 6.40 -16.36 -10.17
N GLY A 2 5.64 -17.23 -10.86
CA GLY A 2 6.18 -18.08 -11.92
C GLY A 2 5.91 -17.54 -13.32
N ILE A 3 6.81 -17.79 -14.28
CA ILE A 3 6.60 -17.49 -15.71
C ILE A 3 6.93 -18.72 -16.58
N PHE A 4 6.00 -19.12 -17.43
CA PHE A 4 6.21 -20.04 -18.56
C PHE A 4 6.50 -19.29 -19.84
N ARG A 5 7.58 -19.68 -20.52
CA ARG A 5 8.14 -18.90 -21.62
C ARG A 5 9.26 -19.58 -22.40
N ASP A 6 9.34 -19.35 -23.71
CA ASP A 6 10.47 -19.81 -24.56
C ASP A 6 11.51 -18.77 -25.00
N SER A 7 11.16 -17.49 -25.16
CA SER A 7 12.07 -16.43 -25.71
C SER A 7 12.80 -15.61 -24.63
N GLU A 8 13.64 -14.64 -25.04
CA GLU A 8 14.45 -13.79 -24.13
C GLU A 8 13.89 -12.38 -23.81
N ASN A 9 13.02 -11.77 -24.64
CA ASN A 9 12.31 -10.48 -24.39
C ASN A 9 12.13 -10.08 -22.90
N ASN A 10 12.31 -8.80 -22.61
CA ASN A 10 12.73 -8.39 -21.27
C ASN A 10 11.60 -8.25 -20.23
N TYR A 11 11.13 -9.35 -19.62
CA TYR A 11 10.17 -9.35 -18.51
C TYR A 11 10.71 -8.76 -17.18
N ASN A 12 11.94 -8.22 -17.16
CA ASN A 12 12.53 -7.59 -15.98
C ASN A 12 11.74 -6.37 -15.45
N TYR A 13 10.79 -5.79 -16.21
CA TYR A 13 9.89 -4.77 -15.64
C TYR A 13 8.89 -5.37 -14.65
N MET A 14 8.53 -6.66 -14.74
CA MET A 14 7.58 -7.31 -13.82
C MET A 14 8.07 -7.36 -12.36
N LYS A 15 9.37 -7.17 -12.11
CA LYS A 15 9.94 -6.94 -10.77
C LYS A 15 9.33 -5.74 -10.04
N ASN A 16 8.74 -4.81 -10.80
CA ASN A 16 8.17 -3.55 -10.33
C ASN A 16 6.63 -3.58 -10.26
N LEU A 17 5.99 -4.74 -10.45
CA LEU A 17 4.55 -4.90 -10.25
C LEU A 17 4.19 -4.61 -8.79
N ARG A 18 3.13 -3.82 -8.58
CA ARG A 18 2.70 -3.33 -7.26
C ARG A 18 1.30 -3.86 -6.90
N VAL A 19 1.16 -5.18 -6.95
CA VAL A 19 -0.14 -5.86 -6.82
C VAL A 19 -0.57 -6.04 -5.36
N ASN A 20 -0.96 -4.97 -4.67
CA ASN A 20 -1.54 -5.06 -3.33
C ASN A 20 -2.76 -6.02 -3.30
N PRO A 21 -2.80 -7.10 -2.50
CA PRO A 21 -2.05 -7.41 -1.26
C PRO A 21 -0.75 -8.21 -1.41
N LEU A 22 -0.42 -8.68 -2.61
CA LEU A 22 0.81 -9.40 -2.88
C LEU A 22 1.98 -8.42 -2.77
N ASP A 23 2.84 -8.55 -1.75
CA ASP A 23 4.09 -7.77 -1.68
C ASP A 23 5.14 -8.37 -2.64
N ILE A 24 4.89 -8.22 -3.95
CA ILE A 24 5.75 -8.70 -5.04
C ILE A 24 6.98 -7.77 -5.20
N ASN A 25 7.03 -6.64 -4.48
CA ASN A 25 8.19 -5.75 -4.50
C ASN A 25 9.43 -6.56 -4.09
N SER A 26 10.44 -6.62 -4.96
CA SER A 26 11.65 -7.45 -4.86
C SER A 26 11.53 -8.97 -5.12
N SER A 27 10.35 -9.53 -5.38
CA SER A 27 10.24 -10.95 -5.76
C SER A 27 10.68 -11.15 -7.22
N GLU A 28 11.74 -11.92 -7.46
CA GLU A 28 12.18 -12.23 -8.82
C GLU A 28 11.19 -13.18 -9.54
N PRO A 29 10.86 -12.92 -10.82
CA PRO A 29 10.11 -13.86 -11.64
C PRO A 29 10.89 -15.17 -11.84
N ILE A 30 10.31 -16.30 -11.42
CA ILE A 30 10.94 -17.61 -11.57
C ILE A 30 10.53 -18.19 -12.94
N SER A 31 11.51 -18.42 -13.83
CA SER A 31 11.26 -19.21 -15.05
C SER A 31 10.91 -20.65 -14.70
N LEU A 32 9.86 -21.16 -15.33
CA LEU A 32 9.31 -22.50 -15.12
C LEU A 32 9.53 -23.47 -16.30
N LYS A 33 9.98 -22.96 -17.46
CA LYS A 33 10.10 -23.74 -18.71
C LYS A 33 10.90 -25.04 -18.55
N ASP A 34 12.11 -24.94 -18.01
CA ASP A 34 13.06 -26.05 -17.91
C ASP A 34 13.04 -26.71 -16.52
N LYS A 35 11.94 -26.52 -15.76
CA LYS A 35 11.79 -27.07 -14.41
C LYS A 35 10.76 -28.19 -14.40
N GLU A 36 11.15 -29.32 -13.83
CA GLU A 36 10.20 -30.35 -13.43
C GLU A 36 9.29 -29.79 -12.32
N LEU A 37 7.99 -29.78 -12.56
CA LEU A 37 7.03 -29.12 -11.67
C LEU A 37 6.49 -30.11 -10.66
N SER A 38 6.78 -29.87 -9.38
CA SER A 38 6.12 -30.56 -8.28
C SER A 38 5.06 -29.66 -7.65
N PHE A 39 4.01 -30.26 -7.10
CA PHE A 39 2.97 -29.53 -6.35
C PHE A 39 3.56 -28.69 -5.20
N GLU A 40 4.62 -29.18 -4.54
CA GLU A 40 5.32 -28.46 -3.47
C GLU A 40 6.12 -27.24 -3.99
N LEU A 41 6.71 -27.31 -5.19
CA LEU A 41 7.29 -26.12 -5.83
C LEU A 41 6.21 -25.09 -6.17
N LEU A 42 5.09 -25.55 -6.74
CA LEU A 42 4.00 -24.68 -7.19
C LEU A 42 3.26 -24.00 -6.03
N LYS A 43 3.13 -24.65 -4.87
CA LYS A 43 2.56 -24.05 -3.63
C LYS A 43 3.28 -22.78 -3.16
N ASN A 44 4.54 -22.59 -3.53
CA ASN A 44 5.31 -21.38 -3.22
C ASN A 44 5.12 -20.25 -4.26
N LEU A 45 4.22 -20.43 -5.24
CA LEU A 45 3.92 -19.45 -6.27
C LEU A 45 2.51 -18.90 -6.08
N ASN A 46 2.41 -17.58 -5.90
CA ASN A 46 1.12 -16.90 -5.74
C ASN A 46 0.28 -16.96 -7.04
N PHE A 47 0.94 -16.92 -8.19
CA PHE A 47 0.35 -17.09 -9.52
C PHE A 47 1.43 -17.37 -10.56
N ILE A 48 0.97 -17.80 -11.75
CA ILE A 48 1.80 -18.11 -12.92
C ILE A 48 1.34 -17.24 -14.11
N ILE A 49 2.30 -16.70 -14.85
CA ILE A 49 2.06 -16.07 -16.16
C ILE A 49 2.53 -17.02 -17.24
N LEU A 50 1.74 -17.22 -18.29
CA LEU A 50 2.08 -17.98 -19.49
C LEU A 50 2.10 -17.03 -20.68
N ASP A 51 3.29 -16.75 -21.22
CA ASP A 51 3.44 -16.04 -22.49
C ASP A 51 4.65 -16.51 -23.30
N ASP A 52 4.43 -16.63 -24.61
CA ASP A 52 5.33 -17.26 -25.58
C ASP A 52 5.76 -18.68 -25.16
N PHE A 53 4.80 -19.52 -24.77
CA PHE A 53 5.06 -20.89 -24.33
C PHE A 53 4.02 -21.88 -24.86
N ASN A 54 4.46 -23.05 -25.31
CA ASN A 54 3.54 -24.13 -25.68
C ASN A 54 3.33 -25.06 -24.48
N PHE A 55 2.16 -25.01 -23.83
CA PHE A 55 1.86 -25.84 -22.66
C PHE A 55 1.96 -27.36 -22.93
N GLU A 56 1.76 -27.78 -24.19
CA GLU A 56 1.85 -29.19 -24.56
C GLU A 56 3.25 -29.78 -24.38
N SER A 57 4.31 -28.95 -24.35
CA SER A 57 5.70 -29.41 -24.18
C SER A 57 6.03 -29.91 -22.76
N LEU A 58 5.19 -29.61 -21.76
CA LEU A 58 5.40 -30.06 -20.39
C LEU A 58 5.23 -31.58 -20.25
N SER A 59 5.97 -32.20 -19.34
CA SER A 59 5.75 -33.61 -18.97
C SER A 59 4.34 -33.82 -18.39
N ASN A 60 3.83 -35.05 -18.45
CA ASN A 60 2.51 -35.36 -17.89
C ASN A 60 2.49 -35.11 -16.37
N ASP A 61 3.54 -35.48 -15.65
CA ASP A 61 3.66 -35.20 -14.21
C ASP A 61 3.62 -33.69 -13.90
N SER A 62 4.25 -32.87 -14.76
CA SER A 62 4.22 -31.41 -14.64
C SER A 62 2.82 -30.83 -14.93
N LYS A 63 2.08 -31.41 -15.88
CA LYS A 63 0.69 -31.04 -16.19
C LYS A 63 -0.25 -31.42 -15.04
N ASP A 64 -0.09 -32.61 -14.47
CA ASP A 64 -0.86 -33.09 -13.32
C ASP A 64 -0.57 -32.27 -12.04
N ALA A 65 0.70 -31.90 -11.81
CA ALA A 65 1.07 -30.99 -10.72
C ALA A 65 0.41 -29.60 -10.87
N LEU A 66 0.34 -29.07 -12.10
CA LEU A 66 -0.31 -27.79 -12.40
C LEU A 66 -1.84 -27.86 -12.29
N ASP A 67 -2.48 -28.93 -12.77
CA ASP A 67 -3.92 -29.15 -12.59
C ASP A 67 -4.28 -29.28 -11.11
N LYS A 68 -3.48 -30.04 -10.34
CA LYS A 68 -3.64 -30.12 -8.88
C LYS A 68 -3.46 -28.75 -8.22
N TRP A 69 -2.45 -27.97 -8.61
CA TRP A 69 -2.22 -26.63 -8.07
C TRP A 69 -3.36 -25.64 -8.41
N LEU A 70 -3.85 -25.64 -9.65
CA LEU A 70 -5.06 -24.90 -10.05
C LEU A 70 -6.23 -25.25 -9.14
N LYS A 71 -6.55 -26.54 -8.98
CA LYS A 71 -7.67 -26.99 -8.13
C LYS A 71 -7.55 -26.54 -6.67
N HIS A 72 -6.34 -26.33 -6.17
CA HIS A 72 -6.05 -25.84 -4.82
C HIS A 72 -5.99 -24.30 -4.70
N GLY A 73 -6.44 -23.55 -5.70
CA GLY A 73 -6.48 -22.09 -5.67
C GLY A 73 -5.43 -21.40 -6.55
N GLY A 74 -4.63 -22.16 -7.30
CA GLY A 74 -3.67 -21.60 -8.26
C GLY A 74 -4.34 -20.71 -9.32
N ILE A 75 -3.60 -19.69 -9.76
CA ILE A 75 -4.06 -18.72 -10.77
C ILE A 75 -3.09 -18.68 -11.94
N ILE A 76 -3.57 -18.97 -13.16
CA ILE A 76 -2.80 -18.83 -14.40
C ILE A 76 -3.31 -17.66 -15.22
N PHE A 77 -2.41 -16.74 -15.56
CA PHE A 77 -2.67 -15.65 -16.50
C PHE A 77 -2.09 -16.02 -17.87
N ILE A 78 -2.91 -16.06 -18.92
CA ILE A 78 -2.50 -16.50 -20.27
C ILE A 78 -2.49 -15.32 -21.23
N GLY A 79 -1.35 -15.02 -21.84
CA GLY A 79 -1.21 -14.00 -22.86
C GLY A 79 -1.99 -14.35 -24.13
N LYS A 80 -2.89 -13.45 -24.57
CA LYS A 80 -3.64 -13.54 -25.84
C LYS A 80 -3.30 -12.44 -26.84
N GLY A 81 -2.19 -11.73 -26.62
CA GLY A 81 -1.58 -10.87 -27.63
C GLY A 81 -0.88 -11.67 -28.74
N LYS A 82 0.25 -11.16 -29.22
CA LYS A 82 1.04 -11.73 -30.34
C LYS A 82 1.27 -13.25 -30.30
N ASN A 83 1.42 -13.86 -29.11
CA ASN A 83 1.75 -15.28 -28.94
C ASN A 83 0.54 -16.19 -28.67
N ALA A 84 -0.69 -15.70 -28.85
CA ALA A 84 -1.93 -16.45 -28.58
C ALA A 84 -1.96 -17.84 -29.25
N TYR A 85 -1.48 -17.96 -30.48
CA TYR A 85 -1.43 -19.20 -31.27
C TYR A 85 -0.58 -20.33 -30.64
N LYS A 86 0.24 -19.98 -29.64
CA LYS A 86 1.15 -20.87 -28.93
C LYS A 86 0.69 -21.07 -27.49
N ASN A 87 0.36 -19.97 -26.82
CA ASN A 87 -0.12 -19.94 -25.43
C ASN A 87 -1.45 -20.67 -25.23
N LEU A 88 -2.30 -20.72 -26.27
CA LEU A 88 -3.62 -21.33 -26.22
C LEU A 88 -3.65 -22.78 -26.71
N LYS A 89 -2.52 -23.44 -26.99
CA LYS A 89 -2.55 -24.84 -27.47
C LYS A 89 -2.97 -25.83 -26.37
N GLY A 90 -3.55 -26.95 -26.79
CA GLY A 90 -3.94 -28.05 -25.90
C GLY A 90 -5.05 -27.63 -24.92
N PRO A 91 -4.84 -27.69 -23.59
CA PRO A 91 -5.92 -27.47 -22.61
C PRO A 91 -6.50 -26.04 -22.61
N PHE A 92 -5.89 -25.09 -23.32
CA PHE A 92 -6.28 -23.68 -23.28
C PHE A 92 -6.99 -23.18 -24.56
N GLU A 93 -7.21 -24.04 -25.57
CA GLU A 93 -7.71 -23.63 -26.90
C GLU A 93 -9.04 -22.89 -26.85
N ASN A 94 -9.92 -23.31 -25.94
CA ASN A 94 -11.26 -22.76 -25.79
C ASN A 94 -11.37 -21.60 -24.80
N ILE A 95 -10.25 -21.12 -24.22
CA ILE A 95 -10.27 -20.06 -23.20
C ILE A 95 -10.48 -18.68 -23.84
N LYS A 96 -11.75 -18.26 -23.84
CA LYS A 96 -12.22 -16.95 -24.33
C LYS A 96 -12.53 -15.95 -23.22
N LYS A 97 -12.82 -16.42 -22.01
CA LYS A 97 -13.15 -15.66 -20.79
C LYS A 97 -12.43 -16.29 -19.60
N ILE A 98 -12.57 -15.69 -18.41
CA ILE A 98 -12.08 -16.30 -17.16
C ILE A 98 -12.75 -17.66 -16.97
N THR A 99 -11.94 -18.71 -16.80
CA THR A 99 -12.39 -20.08 -16.54
C THR A 99 -12.03 -20.45 -15.12
N TYR A 100 -13.00 -20.92 -14.33
CA TYR A 100 -12.78 -21.40 -12.96
C TYR A 100 -12.45 -22.89 -12.97
N VAL A 101 -11.48 -23.30 -12.15
CA VAL A 101 -11.02 -24.69 -12.01
C VAL A 101 -11.03 -25.03 -10.53
N ASP A 102 -12.16 -25.53 -10.05
CA ASP A 102 -12.46 -25.69 -8.62
C ASP A 102 -12.23 -24.35 -7.88
N LYS A 103 -11.22 -24.26 -7.01
CA LYS A 103 -10.86 -23.04 -6.28
C LYS A 103 -10.00 -22.05 -7.08
N GLY A 104 -9.35 -22.51 -8.13
CA GLY A 104 -8.43 -21.71 -8.97
C GLY A 104 -9.09 -21.07 -10.18
N SER A 105 -8.28 -20.36 -10.97
CA SER A 105 -8.76 -19.67 -12.16
C SER A 105 -7.69 -19.55 -13.26
N ILE A 106 -8.16 -19.60 -14.51
CA ILE A 106 -7.38 -19.33 -15.70
C ILE A 106 -7.93 -18.05 -16.35
N ILE A 107 -7.07 -17.05 -16.53
CA ILE A 107 -7.44 -15.68 -16.86
C ILE A 107 -6.78 -15.27 -18.19
N PRO A 108 -7.55 -15.09 -19.27
CA PRO A 108 -7.00 -14.60 -20.53
C PRO A 108 -6.67 -13.10 -20.47
N ILE A 109 -5.46 -12.73 -20.87
CA ILE A 109 -4.99 -11.34 -20.96
C ILE A 109 -4.94 -10.90 -22.43
N ASN A 110 -5.82 -9.97 -22.81
CA ASN A 110 -6.02 -9.54 -24.20
C ASN A 110 -5.11 -8.37 -24.65
N PHE A 111 -3.99 -8.14 -23.96
CA PHE A 111 -2.97 -7.17 -24.35
C PHE A 111 -1.58 -7.81 -24.37
N GLU A 112 -0.60 -7.15 -24.97
CA GLU A 112 0.78 -7.65 -24.97
C GLU A 112 1.38 -7.54 -23.57
N LEU A 113 1.63 -8.69 -22.95
CA LEU A 113 2.24 -8.78 -21.63
C LEU A 113 3.62 -8.13 -21.62
N SER A 114 4.43 -8.39 -22.65
CA SER A 114 5.79 -7.85 -22.83
C SER A 114 5.91 -6.32 -22.87
N ASP A 115 4.81 -5.59 -23.07
CA ASP A 115 4.82 -4.13 -23.11
C ASP A 115 4.71 -3.52 -21.70
N LYS A 116 5.80 -2.86 -21.27
CA LYS A 116 5.90 -2.11 -20.00
C LYS A 116 4.74 -1.14 -19.79
N ASN A 117 4.18 -0.54 -20.85
CA ASN A 117 3.10 0.43 -20.71
C ASN A 117 1.80 -0.19 -20.19
N ASN A 118 1.64 -1.52 -20.29
CA ASN A 118 0.50 -2.24 -19.74
C ASN A 118 0.65 -2.61 -18.25
N MET A 119 1.74 -2.23 -17.56
CA MET A 119 2.00 -2.66 -16.18
C MET A 119 0.86 -2.34 -15.20
N SER A 120 0.26 -1.13 -15.29
CA SER A 120 -0.91 -0.76 -14.49
C SER A 120 -2.14 -1.65 -14.73
N LYS A 121 -2.33 -2.11 -15.99
CA LYS A 121 -3.42 -3.04 -16.36
C LYS A 121 -3.14 -4.45 -15.86
N ILE A 122 -1.87 -4.86 -15.78
CA ILE A 122 -1.45 -6.13 -15.17
C ILE A 122 -1.74 -6.08 -13.67
N ASP A 123 -1.32 -5.02 -12.98
CA ASP A 123 -1.59 -4.81 -11.56
C ASP A 123 -3.11 -4.86 -11.26
N GLU A 124 -3.92 -4.18 -12.07
CA GLU A 124 -5.39 -4.19 -12.00
C GLU A 124 -5.98 -5.60 -12.22
N ILE A 125 -5.61 -6.28 -13.31
CA ILE A 125 -6.15 -7.61 -13.65
C ILE A 125 -5.78 -8.65 -12.59
N ILE A 126 -4.55 -8.63 -12.05
CA ILE A 126 -4.18 -9.57 -10.99
C ILE A 126 -5.02 -9.27 -9.76
N THR A 127 -5.08 -8.01 -9.32
CA THR A 127 -5.84 -7.59 -8.13
C THR A 127 -7.33 -7.99 -8.20
N GLN A 128 -7.98 -7.78 -9.34
CA GLN A 128 -9.41 -8.11 -9.55
C GLN A 128 -9.72 -9.62 -9.52
N ASN A 129 -8.71 -10.48 -9.67
CA ASN A 129 -8.89 -11.92 -9.81
C ASN A 129 -8.24 -12.75 -8.68
N ILE A 130 -7.69 -12.12 -7.64
CA ILE A 130 -7.20 -12.84 -6.45
C ILE A 130 -8.38 -13.57 -5.79
N ASN A 131 -8.19 -14.86 -5.48
CA ASN A 131 -9.17 -15.70 -4.80
C ASN A 131 -8.88 -15.81 -3.29
N ASN A 132 -9.84 -16.39 -2.56
CA ASN A 132 -9.76 -16.49 -1.10
C ASN A 132 -8.60 -17.39 -0.60
N GLU A 133 -8.20 -18.42 -1.36
CA GLU A 133 -7.08 -19.30 -1.00
C GLU A 133 -5.74 -18.55 -1.10
N ASN A 134 -5.56 -17.73 -2.14
CA ASN A 134 -4.40 -16.85 -2.27
C ASN A 134 -4.39 -15.75 -1.18
N LEU A 135 -5.55 -15.16 -0.85
CA LEU A 135 -5.64 -14.23 0.28
C LEU A 135 -5.33 -14.93 1.61
N TYR A 136 -5.77 -16.18 1.78
CA TYR A 136 -5.48 -16.98 2.97
C TYR A 136 -3.99 -17.30 3.09
N SER A 137 -3.32 -17.74 2.02
CA SER A 137 -1.89 -18.06 2.06
C SER A 137 -1.01 -16.83 2.32
N LEU A 138 -1.43 -15.64 1.85
CA LEU A 138 -0.79 -14.36 2.20
C LEU A 138 -1.02 -13.95 3.65
N THR A 139 -2.24 -14.12 4.16
CA THR A 139 -2.62 -13.66 5.51
C THR A 139 -2.26 -14.64 6.62
N ALA A 140 -2.12 -15.94 6.34
CA ALA A 140 -1.81 -16.98 7.32
C ALA A 140 -0.46 -16.78 8.05
N ASN A 141 0.50 -16.11 7.40
CA ASN A 141 1.81 -15.76 7.98
C ASN A 141 1.88 -14.32 8.53
N ILE A 142 0.79 -13.55 8.46
CA ILE A 142 0.73 -12.21 9.06
C ILE A 142 0.51 -12.36 10.55
N ASP A 143 1.54 -12.09 11.34
CA ASP A 143 1.39 -11.89 12.78
C ASP A 143 0.52 -10.64 13.03
N LEU A 144 -0.77 -10.87 13.25
CA LEU A 144 -1.75 -9.83 13.57
C LEU A 144 -1.33 -8.99 14.78
N LYS A 145 -0.57 -9.55 15.72
CA LYS A 145 -0.03 -8.82 16.88
C LYS A 145 1.04 -7.83 16.44
N LYS A 146 1.90 -8.20 15.49
CA LYS A 146 2.92 -7.32 14.91
C LYS A 146 2.29 -6.19 14.10
N GLU A 147 1.26 -6.46 13.30
CA GLU A 147 0.60 -5.41 12.52
C GLU A 147 -0.29 -4.50 13.38
N ALA A 148 -0.93 -5.04 14.43
CA ALA A 148 -1.55 -4.22 15.48
C ALA A 148 -0.51 -3.32 16.17
N THR A 149 0.68 -3.85 16.49
CA THR A 149 1.78 -3.06 17.07
C THR A 149 2.26 -1.96 16.11
N LYS A 150 2.37 -2.22 14.80
CA LYS A 150 2.64 -1.16 13.81
C LYS A 150 1.52 -0.12 13.74
N ALA A 151 0.25 -0.54 13.80
CA ALA A 151 -0.88 0.40 13.81
C ALA A 151 -0.89 1.26 15.09
N GLU A 152 -0.45 0.71 16.21
CA GLU A 152 -0.24 1.43 17.46
C GLU A 152 0.97 2.39 17.39
N GLN A 153 2.04 2.01 16.69
CA GLN A 153 3.15 2.92 16.38
C GLN A 153 2.71 4.11 15.49
N LEU A 154 1.74 3.93 14.59
CA LEU A 154 1.11 5.06 13.88
C LEU A 154 0.34 5.98 14.84
N LYS A 155 -0.42 5.44 15.81
CA LYS A 155 -1.04 6.26 16.86
C LYS A 155 0.03 7.05 17.61
N GLY A 156 1.15 6.43 17.97
CA GLY A 156 2.30 7.11 18.59
C GLY A 156 2.89 8.23 17.73
N SER A 157 3.06 7.98 16.43
CA SER A 157 3.62 8.94 15.46
C SER A 157 2.68 10.12 15.23
N ALA A 158 1.38 9.87 15.07
CA ALA A 158 0.33 10.88 14.98
C ALA A 158 0.23 11.69 16.30
N ASN A 159 0.37 11.05 17.46
CA ASN A 159 0.38 11.71 18.77
C ASN A 159 1.68 12.50 19.06
N ASN A 160 2.76 12.23 18.32
CA ASN A 160 3.97 13.06 18.33
C ASN A 160 3.86 14.22 17.32
N MET A 161 3.16 14.06 16.20
CA MET A 161 2.79 15.18 15.30
C MET A 161 1.85 16.20 15.95
N LEU A 162 1.07 15.77 16.95
CA LEU A 162 0.19 16.60 17.80
C LEU A 162 0.94 17.49 18.80
N LYS A 163 2.19 17.17 19.15
CA LYS A 163 2.95 17.97 20.12
C LYS A 163 3.51 19.19 19.40
N VAL A 164 3.06 20.39 19.81
CA VAL A 164 3.74 21.67 19.53
C VAL A 164 5.22 21.50 19.88
N ASN A 165 6.11 22.05 19.04
CA ASN A 165 7.53 21.84 19.23
C ASN A 165 7.95 22.34 20.61
N LYS A 166 8.55 21.49 21.46
CA LYS A 166 8.98 21.86 22.81
C LYS A 166 9.86 23.11 22.80
N ASN A 167 10.71 23.26 21.79
CA ASN A 167 11.58 24.43 21.64
C ASN A 167 10.78 25.72 21.41
N ILE A 168 9.62 25.64 20.75
CA ILE A 168 8.74 26.78 20.49
C ILE A 168 7.88 27.10 21.73
N ILE A 169 7.45 26.09 22.49
CA ILE A 169 6.84 26.30 23.82
C ILE A 169 7.82 27.04 24.74
N TYR A 170 9.09 26.62 24.80
CA TYR A 170 10.12 27.30 25.57
C TYR A 170 10.45 28.70 25.05
N PHE A 171 10.47 28.91 23.73
CA PHE A 171 10.66 30.23 23.13
C PHE A 171 9.51 31.20 23.48
N LEU A 172 8.25 30.77 23.33
CA LEU A 172 7.08 31.59 23.68
C LEU A 172 7.03 31.89 25.19
N MET A 173 7.39 30.93 26.04
CA MET A 173 7.56 31.16 27.48
C MET A 173 8.66 32.20 27.77
N ALA A 174 9.81 32.14 27.09
CA ALA A 174 10.87 33.13 27.25
C ALA A 174 10.43 34.53 26.80
N VAL A 175 9.75 34.65 25.66
CA VAL A 175 9.20 35.92 25.16
C VAL A 175 8.13 36.48 26.12
N LEU A 176 7.28 35.64 26.70
CA LEU A 176 6.31 36.03 27.73
C LEU A 176 6.99 36.56 29.00
N ILE A 177 8.06 35.90 29.47
CA ILE A 177 8.82 36.33 30.65
C ILE A 177 9.48 37.69 30.38
N VAL A 178 10.12 37.88 29.22
CA VAL A 178 10.72 39.16 28.82
C VAL A 178 9.65 40.27 28.75
N TYR A 179 8.47 39.98 28.17
CA TYR A 179 7.34 40.92 28.14
C TYR A 179 6.91 41.35 29.55
N LEU A 180 6.76 40.41 30.49
CA LEU A 180 6.40 40.71 31.88
C LEU A 180 7.49 41.52 32.62
N VAL A 181 8.77 41.26 32.36
CA VAL A 181 9.89 42.05 32.92
C VAL A 181 9.90 43.48 32.39
N CYS A 182 9.67 43.69 31.08
CA CYS A 182 9.53 45.03 30.51
C CYS A 182 8.31 45.76 31.08
N LEU A 183 7.17 45.08 31.19
CA LEU A 183 5.93 45.68 31.70
C LEU A 183 6.08 46.10 33.18
N THR A 184 6.67 45.26 34.02
CA THR A 184 6.91 45.58 35.44
C THR A 184 7.94 46.70 35.65
N THR A 185 9.04 46.75 34.89
CA THR A 185 10.00 47.86 34.98
C THR A 185 9.38 49.20 34.58
N ILE A 186 8.52 49.23 33.55
CA ILE A 186 7.84 50.45 33.09
C ILE A 186 6.83 50.97 34.13
N VAL A 187 6.11 50.07 34.81
CA VAL A 187 5.21 50.44 35.92
C VAL A 187 6.01 51.01 37.10
N LEU A 188 7.11 50.35 37.49
CA LEU A 188 7.95 50.78 38.62
C LEU A 188 8.64 52.13 38.38
N LEU A 189 9.08 52.40 37.14
CA LEU A 189 9.76 53.64 36.79
C LEU A 189 8.86 54.88 36.77
N LYS A 190 7.53 54.74 36.91
CA LYS A 190 6.51 55.82 36.92
C LYS A 190 6.59 56.85 35.75
N LYS A 191 7.41 56.58 34.73
CA LYS A 191 7.73 57.46 33.60
C LYS A 191 7.12 56.95 32.30
N SER A 192 5.92 56.36 32.38
CA SER A 192 5.30 55.67 31.25
C SER A 192 4.32 56.57 30.50
N SER A 193 4.72 56.96 29.28
CA SER A 193 3.82 57.58 28.31
C SER A 193 2.94 56.51 27.65
N MET A 194 1.68 56.84 27.34
CA MET A 194 0.70 55.92 26.74
C MET A 194 1.21 55.22 25.46
N TYR A 195 2.03 55.93 24.66
CA TYR A 195 2.63 55.38 23.44
C TYR A 195 3.60 54.21 23.70
N ILE A 196 4.26 54.16 24.87
CA ILE A 196 5.20 53.09 25.24
C ILE A 196 4.43 51.77 25.48
N TRP A 197 3.29 51.85 26.17
CA TRP A 197 2.39 50.70 26.36
C TRP A 197 1.90 50.14 25.02
N ILE A 198 1.44 51.01 24.12
CA ILE A 198 0.93 50.62 22.80
C ILE A 198 2.02 49.94 21.97
N GLY A 199 3.23 50.51 21.95
CA GLY A 199 4.36 49.94 21.19
C GLY A 199 4.74 48.53 21.64
N ILE A 200 4.75 48.27 22.96
CA ILE A 200 5.11 46.95 23.52
C ILE A 200 4.05 45.89 23.18
N ILE A 201 2.76 46.24 23.25
CA ILE A 201 1.67 45.33 22.86
C ILE A 201 1.79 44.98 21.37
N ILE A 202 2.02 45.98 20.50
CA ILE A 202 2.17 45.75 19.05
C ILE A 202 3.37 44.84 18.74
N ILE A 203 4.54 45.10 19.35
CA ILE A 203 5.74 44.28 19.14
C ILE A 203 5.50 42.82 19.56
N PHE A 204 4.88 42.60 20.73
CA PHE A 204 4.56 41.26 21.21
C PHE A 204 3.57 40.53 20.28
N SER A 205 2.53 41.23 19.81
CA SER A 205 1.57 40.68 18.84
C SER A 205 2.21 40.30 17.51
N ILE A 206 3.13 41.11 16.98
CA ILE A 206 3.88 40.81 15.75
C ILE A 206 4.75 39.57 15.93
N VAL A 207 5.55 39.51 17.01
CA VAL A 207 6.43 38.36 17.28
C VAL A 207 5.62 37.06 17.44
N SER A 208 4.51 37.11 18.20
CA SER A 208 3.62 35.95 18.38
C SER A 208 3.00 35.49 17.06
N SER A 209 2.53 36.42 16.22
CA SER A 209 1.98 36.11 14.89
C SER A 209 3.01 35.49 13.94
N VAL A 210 4.23 36.03 13.89
CA VAL A 210 5.32 35.49 13.06
C VAL A 210 5.68 34.06 13.48
N VAL A 211 5.76 33.78 14.79
CA VAL A 211 6.02 32.41 15.29
C VAL A 211 4.89 31.45 14.90
N TYR A 212 3.63 31.87 15.05
CA TYR A 212 2.45 31.08 14.69
C TYR A 212 2.44 30.66 13.21
N PHE A 213 2.81 31.59 12.31
CA PHE A 213 2.94 31.30 10.88
C PHE A 213 4.15 30.42 10.54
N ILE A 214 5.33 30.65 11.15
CA ILE A 214 6.54 29.86 10.89
C ILE A 214 6.38 28.39 11.33
N GLU A 215 5.71 28.12 12.46
CA GLU A 215 5.47 26.73 12.90
C GLU A 215 4.42 26.02 12.02
N GLY A 216 3.63 26.78 11.25
CA GLY A 216 2.46 26.24 10.57
C GLY A 216 1.43 25.70 11.57
N ALA A 217 1.23 26.40 12.69
CA ALA A 217 0.33 25.97 13.76
C ALA A 217 -1.14 25.87 13.29
N GLY A 218 -1.52 26.62 12.26
CA GLY A 218 -2.80 26.50 11.56
C GLY A 218 -2.85 25.48 10.43
N ASN A 219 -1.74 24.81 10.09
CA ASN A 219 -1.69 23.89 8.95
C ASN A 219 -2.31 22.54 9.32
N GLN A 220 -3.22 22.06 8.46
CA GLN A 220 -3.83 20.75 8.63
C GLN A 220 -2.79 19.65 8.38
N LYS A 221 -2.51 18.85 9.41
CA LYS A 221 -1.70 17.63 9.29
C LYS A 221 -2.63 16.46 9.00
N ILE A 222 -2.28 15.60 8.05
CA ILE A 222 -3.09 14.42 7.71
C ILE A 222 -2.28 13.16 8.02
N THR A 223 -2.83 12.29 8.87
CA THR A 223 -2.31 10.93 9.05
C THR A 223 -3.34 9.93 8.55
N MET A 224 -2.89 9.00 7.70
CA MET A 224 -3.76 7.99 7.10
C MET A 224 -3.26 6.59 7.45
N ALA A 225 -4.15 5.81 8.07
CA ALA A 225 -4.01 4.36 8.17
C ALA A 225 -5.16 3.75 7.37
N SER A 226 -4.90 2.81 6.48
CA SER A 226 -5.95 2.09 5.77
C SER A 226 -5.92 0.60 6.08
N LEU A 227 -7.09 0.00 6.09
CA LEU A 227 -7.30 -1.42 6.25
C LEU A 227 -8.13 -1.87 5.06
N ASN A 228 -7.54 -2.68 4.20
CA ASN A 228 -8.21 -3.23 3.03
C ASN A 228 -8.87 -4.55 3.42
N GLU A 229 -10.15 -4.65 3.13
CA GLU A 229 -10.99 -5.82 3.34
C GLU A 229 -11.29 -6.42 1.97
N TYR A 230 -10.99 -7.70 1.81
CA TYR A 230 -11.17 -8.41 0.55
C TYR A 230 -12.28 -9.44 0.70
N PHE A 231 -13.35 -9.31 -0.09
CA PHE A 231 -14.47 -10.25 -0.08
C PHE A 231 -15.06 -10.42 -1.48
N ASN A 232 -15.02 -11.65 -2.00
CA ASN A 232 -15.71 -12.08 -3.23
C ASN A 232 -15.51 -11.10 -4.42
N LYS A 233 -14.24 -10.86 -4.80
CA LYS A 233 -13.76 -9.91 -5.84
C LYS A 233 -13.89 -8.43 -5.52
N ASN A 234 -14.55 -8.04 -4.43
CA ASN A 234 -14.59 -6.65 -3.98
C ASN A 234 -13.43 -6.38 -3.00
N CYS A 235 -12.75 -5.25 -3.19
CA CYS A 235 -11.81 -4.68 -2.23
C CYS A 235 -12.43 -3.43 -1.62
N ILE A 236 -12.73 -3.46 -0.32
CA ILE A 236 -13.25 -2.33 0.44
C ILE A 236 -12.11 -1.75 1.26
N SER A 237 -11.60 -0.58 0.86
CA SER A 237 -10.59 0.13 1.66
C SER A 237 -11.28 0.96 2.75
N LYS A 238 -11.10 0.54 4.00
CA LYS A 238 -11.51 1.30 5.19
C LYS A 238 -10.34 2.16 5.65
N SER A 239 -10.31 3.42 5.22
CA SER A 239 -9.28 4.39 5.61
C SER A 239 -9.69 5.22 6.84
N LEU A 240 -8.83 5.20 7.86
CA LEU A 240 -8.80 6.19 8.92
C LEU A 240 -7.93 7.36 8.46
N THR A 241 -8.57 8.35 7.86
CA THR A 241 -7.94 9.64 7.51
C THR A 241 -8.18 10.63 8.65
N ASN A 242 -7.17 10.86 9.48
CA ASN A 242 -7.24 11.82 10.58
C ASN A 242 -6.73 13.18 10.07
N VAL A 243 -7.63 14.15 9.91
CA VAL A 243 -7.31 15.50 9.42
C VAL A 243 -7.26 16.44 10.61
N TYR A 244 -6.07 16.72 11.12
CA TYR A 244 -5.94 17.58 12.30
C TYR A 244 -6.46 19.01 12.01
N PRO A 245 -7.28 19.59 12.92
CA PRO A 245 -7.57 19.15 14.28
C PRO A 245 -8.78 18.20 14.47
N SER A 246 -9.55 17.86 13.43
CA SER A 246 -10.76 17.02 13.57
C SER A 246 -10.41 15.54 13.72
N LYS A 247 -10.75 14.97 14.89
CA LYS A 247 -10.68 13.52 15.13
C LYS A 247 -11.96 12.86 14.62
N LYS A 248 -11.82 11.76 13.88
CA LYS A 248 -12.93 10.84 13.59
C LYS A 248 -12.46 9.41 13.85
N ASP A 249 -12.89 8.85 14.97
CA ASP A 249 -12.61 7.46 15.31
C ASP A 249 -13.43 6.53 14.42
N VAL A 250 -12.85 5.39 14.04
CA VAL A 250 -13.52 4.34 13.25
C VAL A 250 -13.65 3.09 14.11
N SER A 251 -14.89 2.68 14.37
CA SER A 251 -15.20 1.35 14.89
C SER A 251 -15.12 0.33 13.75
N LEU A 252 -14.41 -0.77 13.99
CA LEU A 252 -14.35 -1.92 13.09
C LEU A 252 -15.05 -3.10 13.76
N SER A 253 -16.12 -3.60 13.14
CA SER A 253 -16.75 -4.89 13.43
C SER A 253 -16.76 -5.74 12.17
N SER A 254 -16.68 -7.06 12.34
CA SER A 254 -16.55 -8.04 11.26
C SER A 254 -16.71 -9.45 11.79
N ASP A 255 -17.55 -10.24 11.15
CA ASP A 255 -17.83 -11.60 11.58
C ASP A 255 -17.09 -12.69 10.78
N SER A 256 -16.45 -12.37 9.63
CA SER A 256 -15.77 -13.40 8.80
C SER A 256 -14.77 -12.90 7.73
N TRP A 257 -14.00 -11.83 7.97
CA TRP A 257 -13.17 -11.18 6.91
C TRP A 257 -11.65 -11.30 7.07
N GLN A 258 -10.95 -11.26 5.93
CA GLN A 258 -9.50 -11.14 5.84
C GLN A 258 -9.09 -9.68 5.69
N PHE A 259 -8.11 -9.26 6.49
CA PHE A 259 -7.69 -7.86 6.61
C PHE A 259 -6.21 -7.67 6.30
N MET A 260 -5.88 -6.57 5.62
CA MET A 260 -4.51 -6.10 5.50
C MET A 260 -4.36 -4.61 5.80
N SER A 261 -3.40 -4.30 6.67
CA SER A 261 -3.05 -2.93 7.07
C SER A 261 -2.08 -2.28 6.09
N GLN A 262 -2.35 -1.03 5.71
CA GLN A 262 -1.44 -0.15 4.99
C GLN A 262 -1.24 1.16 5.76
N GLN A 263 -0.04 1.72 5.63
CA GLN A 263 0.43 2.84 6.44
C GLN A 263 1.13 3.89 5.57
N GLY A 264 0.85 5.17 5.82
CA GLY A 264 1.51 6.28 5.12
C GLY A 264 1.45 7.59 5.92
N THR A 265 2.45 8.44 5.72
CA THR A 265 2.49 9.79 6.29
C THR A 265 2.96 10.78 5.23
N GLY A 266 2.36 11.97 5.20
CA GLY A 266 2.72 13.04 4.27
C GLY A 266 2.48 14.43 4.85
N LYS A 267 3.14 15.43 4.28
CA LYS A 267 2.80 16.84 4.46
C LYS A 267 2.11 17.31 3.18
N TYR A 268 0.95 17.93 3.30
CA TYR A 268 0.32 18.68 2.22
C TYR A 268 0.53 20.17 2.50
N THR A 269 0.87 20.91 1.44
CA THR A 269 1.01 22.37 1.39
C THR A 269 -0.12 22.95 0.55
#